data_AF-A0AB38NAT4-F1
#
_entry.id   AF-A0AB38NAT4-F1
#
_cell.length_a   1.000
_cell.length_b   1.000
_cell.length_c   1.000
_cell.angle_alpha   90.00
_cell.angle_beta   90.00
_cell.angle_gamma   90.00
#
_symmetry.space_group_name_H-M   'P 1'
#
loop_
_entity.id
_entity.type
_entity.pdbx_description
1 polymer ?
#
loop_
_entity_poly.entity_id
_entity_poly.type
_entity_poly.pdbx_seq_one_letter_code
_entity_poly.pdbx_strand_id
1 'polypeptide(L)'
;MRLTRLNFVELCAEAITATREKVTPGNQLSGYLKFHKEIKNCYVDDVLRPRKWKIAPDDPVQIHDLIEHTGLGYCHEMAQHLLVELAWRIDQAGGVAKISLVKSMKADHAYLEVRIYLAKERTLSMWEVDAWDPRIIDISKRPDGTVKNKEALEYGYLVKLGRSYYSDSIDYRKKFTFTETPPAKEGQPEGSCTPKHQVLEKHPYFYSDYSLKEAIEDKKLPLPGKIHFLQQISFWQKTSPEQPQSSTTQPKKMRLA
;
A
#
# COMPACT_ATOMS: atom_id res chain seq x y z
N MET A 1 -16.59 0.39 -16.06
CA MET A 1 -15.85 1.35 -16.91
C MET A 1 -14.36 1.23 -16.57
N ARG A 2 -13.41 1.43 -17.50
CA ARG A 2 -11.99 1.42 -17.11
C ARG A 2 -11.59 2.78 -16.57
N LEU A 3 -10.93 2.81 -15.42
CA LEU A 3 -10.37 4.03 -14.84
C LEU A 3 -9.22 4.52 -15.69
N THR A 4 -9.08 5.84 -15.85
CA THR A 4 -7.83 6.39 -16.38
C THR A 4 -6.73 6.22 -15.33
N ARG A 5 -5.47 6.28 -15.77
CA ARG A 5 -4.33 6.24 -14.86
C ARG A 5 -4.30 7.39 -13.86
N LEU A 6 -4.69 8.59 -14.29
CA LEU A 6 -4.79 9.74 -13.40
C LEU A 6 -5.82 9.47 -12.30
N ASN A 7 -7.04 9.08 -12.70
CA ASN A 7 -8.12 8.78 -11.75
C ASN A 7 -7.70 7.68 -10.77
N PHE A 8 -7.07 6.60 -11.24
CA PHE A 8 -6.59 5.52 -10.36
C PHE A 8 -5.56 6.04 -9.34
N VAL A 9 -4.59 6.83 -9.78
CA VAL A 9 -3.54 7.40 -8.92
C VAL A 9 -4.15 8.36 -7.88
N GLU A 10 -5.17 9.15 -8.25
CA GLU A 10 -5.91 10.02 -7.33
C GLU A 10 -6.67 9.22 -6.27
N LEU A 11 -7.40 8.17 -6.67
CA LEU A 11 -8.11 7.29 -5.72
C LEU A 11 -7.14 6.61 -4.74
N CYS A 12 -5.95 6.22 -5.19
CA CYS A 12 -4.90 5.70 -4.31
C CYS A 12 -4.42 6.74 -3.31
N ALA A 13 -4.17 7.98 -3.75
CA ALA A 13 -3.71 9.05 -2.88
C ALA A 13 -4.77 9.42 -1.82
N GLU A 14 -6.04 9.48 -2.23
CA GLU A 14 -7.18 9.69 -1.34
C GLU A 14 -7.34 8.55 -0.33
N ALA A 15 -7.22 7.28 -0.75
CA ALA A 15 -7.29 6.13 0.15
C ALA A 15 -6.15 6.14 1.18
N ILE A 16 -4.93 6.46 0.75
CA ILE A 16 -3.77 6.59 1.65
C ILE A 16 -4.00 7.72 2.66
N THR A 17 -4.54 8.85 2.21
CA THR A 17 -4.83 10.01 3.07
C THR A 17 -5.88 9.63 4.12
N ALA A 18 -7.01 9.07 3.70
CA ALA A 18 -8.09 8.64 4.59
C ALA A 18 -7.61 7.58 5.60
N THR A 19 -6.79 6.62 5.16
CA THR A 19 -6.20 5.61 6.05
C THR A 19 -5.38 6.27 7.16
N ARG A 20 -4.54 7.27 6.83
CA ARG A 20 -3.66 7.93 7.80
C ARG A 20 -4.38 8.94 8.70
N GLU A 21 -5.50 9.47 8.26
CA GLU A 21 -6.38 10.30 9.10
C GLU A 21 -7.06 9.44 10.19
N LYS A 22 -7.40 8.20 9.86
CA LYS A 22 -8.15 7.28 10.73
C LYS A 22 -7.27 6.36 11.57
N VAL A 23 -6.11 5.96 11.06
CA VAL A 23 -5.23 4.96 11.68
C VAL A 23 -3.83 5.54 11.82
N THR A 24 -3.37 5.64 13.07
CA THR A 24 -2.01 6.11 13.36
C THR A 24 -1.01 4.94 13.32
N PRO A 25 0.14 5.08 12.63
CA PRO A 25 1.22 4.08 12.64
C PRO A 25 1.92 4.06 14.00
N GLY A 26 1.60 3.07 14.85
CA GLY A 26 2.11 3.00 16.22
C GLY A 26 3.61 2.72 16.33
N ASN A 27 4.25 2.23 15.28
CA ASN A 27 5.69 1.98 15.22
C ASN A 27 6.48 3.13 14.57
N GLN A 28 5.85 4.28 14.28
CA GLN A 28 6.53 5.51 13.86
C GLN A 28 6.67 6.48 15.04
N LEU A 29 7.67 7.36 15.00
CA LEU A 29 7.93 8.34 16.06
C LEU A 29 6.68 9.15 16.45
N SER A 30 5.96 9.70 15.48
CA SER A 30 4.73 10.47 15.70
C SER A 30 3.65 9.63 16.36
N GLY A 31 3.48 8.37 15.94
CA GLY A 31 2.54 7.44 16.57
C GLY A 31 2.93 7.12 18.01
N TYR A 32 4.22 6.85 18.25
CA TYR A 32 4.77 6.67 19.59
C TYR A 32 4.53 7.85 20.52
N LEU A 33 4.67 9.07 20.02
CA LEU A 33 4.41 10.27 20.83
C LEU A 33 2.91 10.45 21.09
N LYS A 34 2.07 10.19 20.08
CA LYS A 34 0.62 10.39 20.17
C LYS A 34 -0.06 9.36 21.07
N PHE A 35 0.36 8.10 21.00
CA PHE A 35 -0.22 6.95 21.71
C PHE A 35 0.77 6.30 22.67
N HIS A 36 1.58 7.10 23.36
CA HIS A 36 2.75 6.63 24.12
C HIS A 36 2.41 5.52 25.12
N LYS A 37 1.38 5.72 25.95
CA LYS A 37 0.97 4.75 26.96
C LYS A 37 0.48 3.44 26.33
N GLU A 38 -0.34 3.54 25.27
CA GLU A 38 -0.88 2.37 24.58
C GLU A 38 0.23 1.55 23.92
N ILE A 39 1.21 2.20 23.31
CA ILE A 39 2.34 1.52 22.67
C ILE A 39 3.25 0.85 23.71
N LYS A 40 3.51 1.51 24.84
CA LYS A 40 4.25 0.89 25.95
C LYS A 40 3.53 -0.30 26.58
N ASN A 41 2.21 -0.30 26.56
CA ASN A 41 1.37 -1.39 27.07
C ASN A 41 1.03 -2.41 25.97
N CYS A 42 1.78 -2.44 24.87
CA CYS A 42 1.63 -3.43 23.80
C CYS A 42 0.20 -3.50 23.22
N TYR A 43 -0.54 -2.38 23.20
CA TYR A 43 -1.95 -2.35 22.82
C TYR A 43 -2.25 -3.05 21.47
N VAL A 44 -1.40 -2.86 20.46
CA VAL A 44 -1.59 -3.50 19.14
C VAL A 44 -1.53 -5.03 19.26
N ASP A 45 -0.59 -5.55 20.05
CA ASP A 45 -0.35 -6.98 20.21
C ASP A 45 -1.29 -7.65 21.22
N ASP A 46 -1.67 -6.94 22.27
CA ASP A 46 -2.45 -7.51 23.39
C ASP A 46 -3.95 -7.22 23.28
N VAL A 47 -4.36 -6.17 22.57
CA VAL A 47 -5.76 -5.76 22.43
C VAL A 47 -6.26 -5.93 21.00
N LEU A 48 -5.62 -5.28 20.03
CA LEU A 48 -6.11 -5.26 18.65
C LEU A 48 -5.96 -6.63 17.96
N ARG A 49 -4.75 -7.18 17.90
CA ARG A 49 -4.45 -8.42 17.16
C ARG A 49 -5.23 -9.65 17.65
N PRO A 50 -5.39 -9.89 18.97
CA PRO A 50 -6.17 -11.03 19.46
C PRO A 50 -7.64 -10.93 19.07
N ARG A 51 -8.20 -9.71 19.04
CA ARG A 51 -9.58 -9.47 18.57
C ARG A 51 -9.69 -9.65 17.07
N LYS A 52 -8.71 -9.15 16.31
CA LYS A 52 -8.62 -9.35 14.86
C LYS A 52 -8.54 -10.82 14.47
N TRP A 53 -7.82 -11.66 15.23
CA TRP A 53 -7.70 -13.10 14.94
C TRP A 53 -9.00 -13.88 15.16
N LYS A 54 -9.96 -13.34 15.91
CA LYS A 54 -11.30 -13.92 16.05
C LYS A 54 -12.20 -13.61 14.85
N ILE A 55 -11.86 -12.61 14.05
CA ILE A 55 -12.62 -12.25 12.85
C ILE A 55 -12.32 -13.26 11.75
N ALA A 56 -13.38 -13.65 11.05
CA ALA A 56 -13.29 -14.53 9.89
C ALA A 56 -12.27 -13.93 8.91
N PRO A 57 -11.22 -14.66 8.52
CA PRO A 57 -10.11 -14.01 7.85
C PRO A 57 -10.48 -13.47 6.44
N ASP A 58 -11.55 -13.98 5.85
CA ASP A 58 -12.20 -13.57 4.60
C ASP A 58 -13.24 -12.44 4.77
N ASP A 59 -13.37 -11.86 5.96
CA ASP A 59 -14.19 -10.65 6.21
C ASP A 59 -13.30 -9.40 6.30
N PRO A 60 -12.89 -8.80 5.16
CA PRO A 60 -12.03 -7.63 5.17
C PRO A 60 -12.73 -6.40 5.78
N VAL A 61 -14.06 -6.31 5.70
CA VAL A 61 -14.83 -5.16 6.21
C VAL A 61 -14.84 -5.15 7.73
N GLN A 62 -15.08 -6.29 8.38
CA GLN A 62 -15.03 -6.35 9.83
C GLN A 62 -13.61 -6.07 10.38
N ILE A 63 -12.57 -6.55 9.68
CA ILE A 63 -11.18 -6.24 10.04
C ILE A 63 -10.90 -4.73 9.90
N HIS A 64 -11.34 -4.13 8.79
CA HIS A 64 -11.23 -2.70 8.54
C HIS A 64 -11.88 -1.89 9.67
N ASP A 65 -13.15 -2.17 9.99
CA ASP A 65 -13.90 -1.44 11.00
C ASP A 65 -13.29 -1.60 12.39
N LEU A 66 -12.73 -2.78 12.72
CA LEU A 66 -12.02 -2.99 13.99
C LEU A 66 -10.77 -2.10 14.07
N ILE A 67 -9.97 -2.05 13.00
CA ILE A 67 -8.74 -1.25 12.97
C ILE A 67 -9.09 0.23 13.07
N GLU A 68 -10.09 0.70 12.31
CA GLU A 68 -10.60 2.07 12.38
C GLU A 68 -11.10 2.42 13.79
N HIS A 69 -11.89 1.54 14.40
CA HIS A 69 -12.38 1.70 15.77
C HIS A 69 -11.23 1.87 16.78
N THR A 70 -10.14 1.12 16.61
CA THR A 70 -8.98 1.25 17.50
C THR A 70 -8.12 2.49 17.22
N GLY A 71 -8.11 3.00 15.98
CA GLY A 71 -7.35 4.18 15.57
C GLY A 71 -5.82 4.04 15.57
N LEU A 72 -5.29 2.84 15.86
CA LEU A 72 -3.87 2.56 16.01
C LEU A 72 -3.51 1.21 15.37
N GLY A 73 -2.41 1.15 14.64
CA GLY A 73 -1.95 -0.10 14.03
C GLY A 73 -0.50 -0.05 13.56
N TYR A 74 0.04 -1.19 13.16
CA TYR A 74 1.33 -1.27 12.46
C TYR A 74 1.11 -1.41 10.94
N CYS A 75 2.19 -1.58 10.17
CA CYS A 75 2.13 -1.66 8.71
C CYS A 75 1.10 -2.68 8.19
N HIS A 76 0.97 -3.84 8.84
CA HIS A 76 0.00 -4.87 8.45
C HIS A 76 -1.46 -4.41 8.66
N GLU A 77 -1.76 -3.83 9.82
CA GLU A 77 -3.09 -3.29 10.11
C GLU A 77 -3.43 -2.12 9.18
N MET A 78 -2.48 -1.20 8.95
CA MET A 78 -2.67 -0.11 8.01
C MET A 78 -2.91 -0.60 6.58
N ALA A 79 -2.18 -1.62 6.11
CA ALA A 79 -2.40 -2.18 4.79
C ALA A 79 -3.77 -2.89 4.67
N GLN A 80 -4.24 -3.55 5.74
CA GLN A 80 -5.59 -4.15 5.77
C GLN A 80 -6.69 -3.09 5.75
N HIS A 81 -6.51 -1.97 6.46
CA HIS A 81 -7.44 -0.84 6.43
C HIS A 81 -7.45 -0.19 5.03
N LEU A 82 -6.27 0.13 4.49
CA LEU A 82 -6.09 0.70 3.14
C LEU A 82 -6.75 -0.16 2.05
N LEU A 83 -6.74 -1.49 2.21
CA LEU A 83 -7.33 -2.41 1.24
C LEU A 83 -8.80 -2.09 0.99
N VAL A 84 -9.58 -1.92 2.05
CA VAL A 84 -11.02 -1.67 1.96
C VAL A 84 -11.28 -0.23 1.50
N GLU A 85 -10.53 0.75 2.02
CA GLU A 85 -10.62 2.16 1.61
C GLU A 85 -10.36 2.34 0.10
N LEU A 86 -9.36 1.65 -0.44
CA LEU A 86 -9.02 1.69 -1.86
C LEU A 86 -10.01 0.89 -2.71
N ALA A 87 -10.36 -0.31 -2.27
CA ALA A 87 -11.29 -1.17 -2.99
C ALA A 87 -12.64 -0.48 -3.18
N TRP A 88 -13.17 0.13 -2.12
CA TRP A 88 -14.43 0.88 -2.15
C TRP A 88 -14.36 2.04 -3.14
N ARG A 89 -13.29 2.85 -3.11
CA ARG A 89 -13.10 3.98 -4.03
C ARG A 89 -13.02 3.55 -5.50
N ILE A 90 -12.32 2.45 -5.78
CA ILE A 90 -12.24 1.89 -7.14
C ILE A 90 -13.61 1.43 -7.62
N ASP A 91 -14.36 0.71 -6.78
CA ASP A 91 -15.70 0.20 -7.08
C ASP A 91 -16.70 1.34 -7.31
N GLN A 92 -16.71 2.36 -6.45
CA GLN A 92 -17.56 3.55 -6.60
C GLN A 92 -17.26 4.32 -7.88
N ALA A 93 -16.00 4.36 -8.33
CA ALA A 93 -15.61 4.95 -9.59
C ALA A 93 -15.93 4.05 -10.82
N GLY A 94 -16.60 2.92 -10.61
CA GLY A 94 -16.99 1.96 -11.64
C GLY A 94 -15.83 1.14 -12.21
N GLY A 95 -14.69 1.10 -11.51
CA GLY A 95 -13.51 0.31 -11.82
C GLY A 95 -13.51 -1.03 -11.12
N VAL A 96 -12.67 -1.96 -11.59
CA VAL A 96 -12.46 -3.26 -10.95
C VAL A 96 -10.97 -3.53 -10.83
N ALA A 97 -10.51 -3.82 -9.63
CA ALA A 97 -9.11 -4.17 -9.35
C ALA A 97 -9.03 -5.42 -8.47
N LYS A 98 -7.98 -6.22 -8.68
CA LYS A 98 -7.58 -7.24 -7.71
C LYS A 98 -6.54 -6.63 -6.78
N ILE A 99 -6.87 -6.52 -5.51
CA ILE A 99 -6.02 -5.93 -4.48
C ILE A 99 -5.52 -7.05 -3.57
N SER A 100 -4.22 -7.14 -3.39
CA SER A 100 -3.58 -8.20 -2.61
C SER A 100 -2.75 -7.59 -1.49
N LEU A 101 -2.86 -8.14 -0.29
CA LEU A 101 -1.93 -7.83 0.79
C LEU A 101 -0.60 -8.53 0.51
N VAL A 102 0.50 -7.79 0.53
CA VAL A 102 1.85 -8.27 0.24
C VAL A 102 2.73 -8.10 1.46
N LYS A 103 3.58 -9.08 1.75
CA LYS A 103 4.68 -8.92 2.69
C LYS A 103 5.97 -8.66 1.91
N SER A 104 6.84 -7.82 2.45
CA SER A 104 8.15 -7.48 1.88
C SER A 104 9.17 -8.63 1.96
N MET A 105 10.14 -8.64 1.02
CA MET A 105 11.31 -9.56 1.01
C MET A 105 12.43 -9.07 1.91
N LYS A 106 12.60 -7.75 1.98
CA LYS A 106 13.80 -7.14 2.55
C LYS A 106 13.61 -6.65 3.97
N ALA A 107 12.36 -6.42 4.37
CA ALA A 107 12.00 -5.83 5.64
C ALA A 107 10.71 -6.45 6.17
N ASP A 108 10.49 -6.40 7.48
CA ASP A 108 9.21 -6.77 8.07
C ASP A 108 8.17 -5.67 7.80
N HIS A 109 7.64 -5.66 6.58
CA HIS A 109 6.74 -4.64 6.10
C HIS A 109 5.61 -5.21 5.25
N ALA A 110 4.43 -4.58 5.31
CA ALA A 110 3.25 -4.99 4.55
C ALA A 110 2.65 -3.80 3.79
N TYR A 111 2.23 -4.05 2.55
CA TYR A 111 1.67 -3.06 1.62
C TYR A 111 0.67 -3.73 0.66
N LEU A 112 0.07 -2.96 -0.25
CA LEU A 112 -0.85 -3.49 -1.26
C LEU A 112 -0.21 -3.64 -2.62
N GLU A 113 -0.39 -4.79 -3.26
CA GLU A 113 -0.28 -4.93 -4.70
C GLU A 113 -1.66 -4.80 -5.34
N VAL A 114 -1.80 -3.85 -6.26
CA VAL A 114 -3.05 -3.58 -6.98
C VAL A 114 -2.87 -3.94 -8.45
N ARG A 115 -3.70 -4.86 -8.94
CA ARG A 115 -3.75 -5.26 -10.35
C ARG A 115 -5.03 -4.74 -10.99
N ILE A 116 -4.90 -3.92 -12.03
CA ILE A 116 -6.03 -3.23 -12.66
C ILE A 116 -5.81 -3.04 -14.16
N TYR A 117 -6.88 -3.15 -14.96
CA TYR A 117 -6.87 -2.75 -16.37
C TYR A 117 -7.28 -1.29 -16.51
N LEU A 118 -6.30 -0.42 -16.73
CA LEU A 118 -6.53 1.02 -16.91
C LEU A 118 -6.94 1.34 -18.36
N ALA A 119 -7.64 2.46 -18.53
CA ALA A 119 -8.04 2.98 -19.84
C ALA A 119 -6.80 3.36 -20.65
N LYS A 120 -6.82 3.03 -21.95
CA LYS A 120 -5.69 3.24 -22.89
C LYS A 120 -4.42 2.42 -22.55
N GLU A 121 -4.49 1.51 -21.60
CA GLU A 121 -3.47 0.49 -21.33
C GLU A 121 -3.92 -0.86 -21.90
N ARG A 122 -3.04 -1.49 -22.65
CA ARG A 122 -3.28 -2.81 -23.26
C ARG A 122 -2.87 -3.95 -22.34
N THR A 123 -1.91 -3.70 -21.46
CA THR A 123 -1.42 -4.66 -20.48
C THR A 123 -2.06 -4.40 -19.11
N LEU A 124 -2.11 -5.44 -18.29
CA LEU A 124 -2.52 -5.31 -16.89
C LEU A 124 -1.49 -4.46 -16.15
N SER A 125 -1.94 -3.40 -15.49
CA SER A 125 -1.10 -2.55 -14.67
C SER A 125 -0.96 -3.18 -13.27
N MET A 126 0.26 -3.20 -12.73
CA MET A 126 0.53 -3.64 -11.36
C MET A 126 1.13 -2.49 -10.57
N TRP A 127 0.63 -2.27 -9.36
CA TRP A 127 1.01 -1.12 -8.55
C TRP A 127 1.31 -1.54 -7.11
N GLU A 128 2.34 -0.93 -6.53
CA GLU A 128 2.55 -0.91 -5.09
C GLU A 128 1.87 0.34 -4.52
N VAL A 129 1.02 0.14 -3.51
CA VAL A 129 0.31 1.20 -2.79
C VAL A 129 0.49 0.98 -1.31
N ASP A 130 0.96 2.00 -0.60
CA ASP A 130 1.33 1.91 0.81
C ASP A 130 0.88 3.18 1.56
N ALA A 131 0.32 3.00 2.75
CA ALA A 131 -0.10 4.08 3.63
C ALA A 131 0.80 4.25 4.87
N TRP A 132 1.65 3.27 5.19
CA TRP A 132 2.58 3.34 6.31
C TRP A 132 3.82 4.15 5.93
N ASP A 133 4.44 3.83 4.77
CA ASP A 133 5.36 4.72 4.04
C ASP A 133 4.64 5.20 2.77
N PRO A 134 4.00 6.38 2.81
CA PRO A 134 3.04 6.77 1.79
C PRO A 134 3.65 6.83 0.39
N ARG A 135 3.22 5.94 -0.51
CA ARG A 135 3.70 5.93 -1.91
C ARG A 135 2.78 5.15 -2.85
N ILE A 136 2.89 5.52 -4.13
CA ILE A 136 2.18 4.86 -5.24
C ILE A 136 3.18 4.65 -6.38
N ILE A 137 3.55 3.39 -6.65
CA ILE A 137 4.60 3.04 -7.61
C ILE A 137 4.04 2.07 -8.64
N ASP A 138 4.21 2.37 -9.93
CA ASP A 138 3.91 1.41 -10.99
C ASP A 138 5.02 0.35 -11.05
N ILE A 139 4.65 -0.89 -10.73
CA ILE A 139 5.53 -2.07 -10.70
C ILE A 139 5.13 -3.09 -11.79
N SER A 140 4.49 -2.62 -12.86
CA SER A 140 4.07 -3.47 -13.98
C SER A 140 5.26 -4.24 -14.56
N LYS A 141 5.00 -5.51 -14.93
CA LYS A 141 5.97 -6.35 -15.61
C LYS A 141 6.25 -5.81 -17.01
N ARG A 142 7.51 -5.54 -17.31
CA ARG A 142 7.98 -5.18 -18.64
C ARG A 142 7.91 -6.41 -19.57
N PRO A 143 7.94 -6.23 -20.90
CA PRO A 143 7.93 -7.34 -21.86
C PRO A 143 9.09 -8.33 -21.68
N ASP A 144 10.24 -7.86 -21.18
CA ASP A 144 11.42 -8.67 -20.86
C ASP A 144 11.31 -9.42 -19.50
N GLY A 145 10.16 -9.32 -18.82
CA GLY A 145 9.91 -9.96 -17.52
C GLY A 145 10.44 -9.17 -16.31
N THR A 146 11.22 -8.12 -16.53
CA THR A 146 11.72 -7.24 -15.46
C THR A 146 10.59 -6.37 -14.91
N VAL A 147 10.85 -5.70 -13.78
CA VAL A 147 9.86 -4.91 -13.05
C VAL A 147 10.11 -3.44 -13.34
N LYS A 148 9.06 -2.71 -13.67
CA LYS A 148 9.13 -1.26 -13.80
C LYS A 148 9.42 -0.60 -12.43
N ASN A 149 10.26 0.43 -12.43
CA ASN A 149 10.63 1.17 -11.22
C ASN A 149 11.14 0.29 -10.07
N LYS A 150 11.80 -0.84 -10.37
CA LYS A 150 12.30 -1.80 -9.37
C LYS A 150 13.24 -1.13 -8.37
N GLU A 151 14.03 -0.17 -8.84
CA GLU A 151 14.96 0.65 -8.10
C GLU A 151 14.29 1.52 -7.02
N ALA A 152 13.02 1.86 -7.19
CA ALA A 152 12.24 2.64 -6.22
C ALA A 152 11.60 1.77 -5.12
N LEU A 153 11.75 0.44 -5.18
CA LEU A 153 11.18 -0.48 -4.21
C LEU A 153 12.09 -0.64 -2.99
N GLU A 154 11.88 0.24 -2.01
CA GLU A 154 12.59 0.26 -0.73
C GLU A 154 12.52 -1.11 -0.01
N TYR A 155 11.38 -1.76 -0.10
CA TYR A 155 11.10 -3.04 0.56
C TYR A 155 11.38 -4.27 -0.33
N GLY A 156 11.96 -4.04 -1.51
CA GLY A 156 12.22 -5.10 -2.50
C GLY A 156 10.97 -5.53 -3.25
N TYR A 157 11.07 -6.66 -3.96
CA TYR A 157 10.06 -7.06 -4.92
C TYR A 157 9.55 -8.49 -4.63
N LEU A 158 8.25 -8.60 -4.31
CA LEU A 158 7.47 -9.84 -4.11
C LEU A 158 7.92 -10.79 -2.96
N VAL A 159 7.20 -10.80 -1.82
CA VAL A 159 6.99 -12.02 -1.01
C VAL A 159 5.51 -12.30 -0.85
N LYS A 160 5.21 -13.60 -0.86
CA LYS A 160 4.01 -14.25 -0.33
C LYS A 160 2.80 -13.33 -0.23
N LEU A 161 2.03 -13.32 -1.32
CA LEU A 161 0.69 -12.77 -1.33
C LEU A 161 -0.09 -13.40 -0.17
N GLY A 162 -0.62 -12.54 0.70
CA GLY A 162 -1.65 -12.91 1.65
C GLY A 162 -2.98 -13.09 0.92
N ARG A 163 -4.03 -12.51 1.49
CA ARG A 163 -5.34 -12.51 0.83
C ARG A 163 -5.39 -11.51 -0.30
N SER A 164 -6.17 -11.87 -1.32
CA SER A 164 -6.54 -11.00 -2.42
C SER A 164 -8.05 -10.87 -2.47
N TYR A 165 -8.52 -9.66 -2.78
CA TYR A 165 -9.93 -9.37 -2.99
C TYR A 165 -10.10 -8.64 -4.31
N TYR A 166 -11.22 -8.90 -4.99
CA TYR A 166 -11.66 -8.04 -6.08
C TYR A 166 -12.48 -6.89 -5.51
N SER A 167 -12.28 -5.68 -6.00
CA SER A 167 -12.98 -4.50 -5.47
C SER A 167 -14.50 -4.57 -5.60
N ASP A 168 -15.03 -5.28 -6.59
CA ASP A 168 -16.46 -5.48 -6.80
C ASP A 168 -17.04 -6.69 -6.02
N SER A 169 -16.19 -7.43 -5.28
CA SER A 169 -16.59 -8.62 -4.52
C SER A 169 -16.80 -8.37 -3.02
N ILE A 170 -16.45 -7.18 -2.52
CA ILE A 170 -16.55 -6.82 -1.10
C ILE A 170 -17.93 -6.20 -0.84
N ASP A 171 -18.64 -6.64 0.20
CA ASP A 171 -19.92 -6.05 0.60
C ASP A 171 -19.72 -4.84 1.54
N TYR A 172 -19.55 -3.66 0.95
CA TYR A 172 -19.28 -2.39 1.66
C TYR A 172 -20.45 -1.87 2.50
N ARG A 173 -21.63 -2.47 2.41
CA ARG A 173 -22.82 -2.05 3.18
C ARG A 173 -22.78 -2.53 4.61
N LYS A 174 -21.96 -3.55 4.89
CA LYS A 174 -21.76 -4.05 6.25
C LYS A 174 -21.06 -2.99 7.09
N LYS A 175 -21.52 -2.85 8.33
CA LYS A 175 -20.86 -2.03 9.35
C LYS A 175 -20.84 -2.81 10.64
N PHE A 176 -19.70 -2.78 11.31
CA PHE A 176 -19.51 -3.46 12.58
C PHE A 176 -19.26 -2.46 13.69
N THR A 177 -19.76 -2.77 14.89
CA THR A 177 -19.52 -1.97 16.09
C THR A 177 -18.82 -2.85 17.11
N PHE A 178 -17.89 -2.26 17.86
CA PHE A 178 -17.06 -2.98 18.82
C PHE A 178 -17.22 -2.36 20.20
N THR A 179 -17.89 -3.08 21.10
CA THR A 179 -18.11 -2.65 22.49
C THR A 179 -17.10 -3.28 23.45
N GLU A 180 -16.59 -4.48 23.13
CA GLU A 180 -15.62 -5.20 23.97
C GLU A 180 -14.16 -4.84 23.69
N THR A 181 -13.89 -4.18 22.56
CA THR A 181 -12.57 -3.67 22.22
C THR A 181 -12.57 -2.18 22.54
N PRO A 182 -11.84 -1.70 23.56
CA PRO A 182 -11.72 -0.26 23.78
C PRO A 182 -11.00 0.38 22.57
N PRO A 183 -11.23 1.66 22.25
CA PRO A 183 -10.36 2.40 21.32
C PRO A 183 -9.01 2.71 22.00
N ALA A 184 -7.95 2.89 21.21
CA ALA A 184 -6.66 3.33 21.75
C ALA A 184 -6.78 4.77 22.28
N LYS A 185 -6.19 5.04 23.44
CA LYS A 185 -6.24 6.37 24.05
C LYS A 185 -5.02 7.20 23.67
N GLU A 186 -5.27 8.37 23.13
CA GLU A 186 -4.22 9.37 22.95
C GLU A 186 -3.64 9.79 24.31
N GLY A 187 -2.32 9.94 24.37
CA GLY A 187 -1.62 10.27 25.59
C GLY A 187 -0.14 10.52 25.34
N GLN A 188 0.31 11.70 25.75
CA GLN A 188 1.71 12.11 25.60
C GLN A 188 2.63 11.35 26.58
N PRO A 189 3.95 11.27 26.27
CA PRO A 189 4.94 10.74 27.21
C PRO A 189 4.99 11.56 28.51
N GLU A 190 5.07 10.88 29.65
CA GLU A 190 5.13 11.54 30.97
C GLU A 190 6.59 11.80 31.41
N GLY A 191 6.85 12.96 32.03
CA GLY A 191 8.04 13.32 32.82
C GLY A 191 9.36 12.65 32.46
N SER A 192 9.61 11.45 32.99
CA SER A 192 10.85 10.68 32.85
C SER A 192 10.98 9.89 31.53
N CYS A 193 10.05 10.05 30.58
CA CYS A 193 10.10 9.35 29.30
C CYS A 193 11.23 9.89 28.40
N THR A 194 11.71 9.03 27.49
CA THR A 194 12.75 9.40 26.51
C THR A 194 12.35 10.68 25.76
N PRO A 195 13.16 11.75 25.79
CA PRO A 195 12.89 12.97 25.04
C PRO A 195 12.72 12.66 23.55
N LYS A 196 11.80 13.36 22.87
CA LYS A 196 11.47 13.13 21.45
C LYS A 196 12.69 12.92 20.54
N HIS A 197 13.71 13.78 20.69
CA HIS A 197 14.92 13.75 19.86
C HIS A 197 15.83 12.53 20.11
N GLN A 198 15.64 11.80 21.22
CA GLN A 198 16.41 10.61 21.60
C GLN A 198 15.63 9.31 21.38
N VAL A 199 14.36 9.38 20.96
CA VAL A 199 13.50 8.18 20.88
C VAL A 199 14.08 7.17 19.90
N LEU A 200 14.43 7.59 18.67
CA LEU A 200 14.94 6.68 17.64
C LEU A 200 16.32 6.11 17.98
N GLU A 201 17.12 6.85 18.77
CA GLU A 201 18.42 6.37 19.26
C GLU A 201 18.26 5.29 20.34
N LYS A 202 17.35 5.51 21.29
CA LYS A 202 17.16 4.61 22.45
C LYS A 202 16.20 3.46 22.19
N HIS A 203 15.35 3.58 21.17
CA HIS A 203 14.32 2.61 20.81
C HIS A 203 14.41 2.29 19.31
N PRO A 204 15.39 1.46 18.90
CA PRO A 204 15.72 1.22 17.49
C PRO A 204 14.64 0.48 16.69
N TYR A 205 13.60 0.01 17.37
CA TYR A 205 12.43 -0.64 16.77
C TYR A 205 11.35 0.36 16.32
N PHE A 206 11.49 1.65 16.67
CA PHE A 206 10.68 2.72 16.08
C PHE A 206 11.31 3.27 14.81
N TYR A 207 10.45 3.62 13.87
CA TYR A 207 10.83 4.19 12.58
C TYR A 207 10.70 5.71 12.60
N SER A 208 11.49 6.37 11.75
CA SER A 208 11.29 7.79 11.44
C SER A 208 9.89 8.02 10.89
N ASP A 209 9.39 9.23 11.05
CA ASP A 209 8.13 9.62 10.45
C ASP A 209 8.26 9.61 8.92
N TYR A 210 7.31 8.96 8.25
CA TYR A 210 7.09 9.06 6.81
C TYR A 210 5.70 9.66 6.62
N SER A 211 5.60 10.96 6.89
CA SER A 211 4.33 11.68 6.83
C SER A 211 3.85 11.82 5.38
N LEU A 212 2.55 12.11 5.21
CA LEU A 212 1.99 12.46 3.89
C LEU A 212 2.72 13.66 3.27
N LYS A 213 3.09 14.64 4.10
CA LYS A 213 3.77 15.86 3.65
C LYS A 213 5.14 15.54 3.06
N GLU A 214 5.95 14.77 3.78
CA GLU A 214 7.28 14.34 3.31
C GLU A 214 7.15 13.50 2.04
N ALA A 215 6.20 12.56 1.97
CA ALA A 215 5.97 11.76 0.78
C ALA A 215 5.58 12.57 -0.46
N ILE A 216 4.84 13.67 -0.29
CA ILE A 216 4.51 14.60 -1.38
C ILE A 216 5.76 15.39 -1.80
N GLU A 217 6.53 15.91 -0.84
CA GLU A 217 7.79 16.64 -1.08
C GLU A 217 8.81 15.76 -1.83
N ASP A 218 8.89 14.49 -1.47
CA ASP A 218 9.76 13.48 -2.08
C ASP A 218 9.20 12.88 -3.38
N LYS A 219 8.04 13.34 -3.86
CA LYS A 219 7.35 12.85 -5.08
C LYS A 219 7.01 11.35 -5.04
N LYS A 220 6.90 10.76 -3.85
CA LYS A 220 6.37 9.40 -3.62
C LYS A 220 4.83 9.38 -3.76
N LEU A 221 4.16 10.49 -3.43
CA LEU A 221 2.72 10.72 -3.62
C LEU A 221 2.44 11.91 -4.56
N PRO A 222 1.45 11.78 -5.47
CA PRO A 222 1.04 12.85 -6.38
C PRO A 222 0.38 14.00 -5.64
N LEU A 223 0.57 15.22 -6.16
CA LEU A 223 -0.38 16.31 -5.89
C LEU A 223 -1.67 16.04 -6.69
N PRO A 224 -2.83 16.56 -6.24
CA PRO A 224 -4.09 16.45 -7.00
C PRO A 224 -3.92 16.86 -8.47
N GLY A 225 -4.47 16.06 -9.40
CA GLY A 225 -4.36 16.31 -10.83
C GLY A 225 -2.99 16.04 -11.46
N LYS A 226 -2.02 15.43 -10.74
CA LYS A 226 -0.67 15.15 -11.26
C LYS A 226 -0.33 13.66 -11.27
N ILE A 227 0.52 13.27 -12.22
CA ILE A 227 1.14 11.94 -12.30
C ILE A 227 2.66 12.11 -12.22
N HIS A 228 3.29 11.44 -11.26
CA HIS A 228 4.75 11.40 -11.13
C HIS A 228 5.39 10.41 -12.09
N PHE A 229 6.70 10.53 -12.31
CA PHE A 229 7.43 9.68 -13.25
C PHE A 229 7.29 8.18 -12.95
N LEU A 230 7.29 7.78 -11.67
CA LEU A 230 7.07 6.40 -11.20
C LEU A 230 5.69 5.85 -11.54
N GLN A 231 4.78 6.72 -11.98
CA GLN A 231 3.38 6.42 -12.22
C GLN A 231 3.00 6.68 -13.66
N GLN A 232 3.93 7.10 -14.54
CA GLN A 232 3.63 7.39 -15.93
C GLN A 232 3.49 6.10 -16.74
N ILE A 233 2.48 6.03 -17.61
CA ILE A 233 2.30 4.92 -18.55
C ILE A 233 3.51 4.79 -19.49
N SER A 234 4.11 3.60 -19.56
CA SER A 234 5.23 3.33 -20.46
C SER A 234 4.76 3.10 -21.90
N PHE A 235 5.64 3.33 -22.88
CA PHE A 235 5.32 3.16 -24.30
C PHE A 235 4.80 1.74 -24.62
N TRP A 236 5.46 0.71 -24.10
CA TRP A 236 5.08 -0.69 -24.28
C TRP A 236 3.71 -1.07 -23.67
N GLN A 237 3.18 -0.26 -22.75
CA GLN A 237 1.82 -0.45 -22.20
C GLN A 237 0.74 0.12 -23.15
N LYS A 238 1.14 0.97 -24.11
CA LYS A 238 0.26 1.58 -25.11
C LYS A 238 0.28 0.83 -26.44
N THR A 239 1.43 0.29 -26.84
CA THR A 239 1.62 -0.34 -28.15
C THR A 239 1.08 -1.77 -28.18
N SER A 240 0.70 -2.23 -29.39
CA SER A 240 0.49 -3.66 -29.62
C SER A 240 1.78 -4.42 -29.28
N PRO A 241 1.72 -5.64 -28.72
CA PRO A 241 2.86 -6.53 -28.80
C PRO A 241 3.11 -6.74 -30.30
N GLU A 242 4.24 -6.25 -30.80
CA GLU A 242 4.69 -6.63 -32.13
C GLU A 242 4.77 -8.16 -32.14
N GLN A 243 4.07 -8.78 -33.09
CA GLN A 243 4.35 -10.18 -33.41
C GLN A 243 5.87 -10.26 -33.65
N PRO A 244 6.56 -11.25 -33.07
CA PRO A 244 7.98 -11.42 -33.35
C PRO A 244 8.13 -11.56 -34.86
N GLN A 245 8.75 -10.57 -35.50
CA GLN A 245 9.18 -10.71 -36.87
C GLN A 245 10.15 -11.88 -36.90
N SER A 246 9.74 -12.97 -37.55
CA SER A 246 10.63 -14.05 -37.90
C SER A 246 11.71 -13.47 -38.82
N SER A 247 12.84 -13.06 -38.26
CA SER A 247 14.02 -12.74 -39.04
C SER A 247 14.63 -14.05 -39.52
N THR A 248 14.09 -14.56 -40.64
CA THR A 248 14.81 -15.45 -41.55
C THR A 248 16.05 -14.72 -42.03
N THR A 249 17.11 -14.80 -41.24
CA THR A 249 18.45 -14.39 -41.66
C THR A 249 19.09 -15.63 -42.24
N GLN A 250 19.05 -15.73 -43.57
CA GLN A 250 19.82 -16.73 -44.30
C GLN A 250 21.32 -16.61 -43.95
N PRO A 251 22.06 -17.73 -43.89
CA PRO A 251 23.48 -17.69 -43.59
C PRO A 251 24.26 -17.03 -44.74
N LYS A 252 25.00 -15.95 -44.43
CA LYS A 252 26.00 -15.38 -45.34
C LYS A 252 27.12 -16.40 -45.55
N LYS A 253 27.28 -16.86 -46.80
CA LYS A 253 28.47 -17.60 -47.25
C LYS A 253 29.73 -16.79 -46.95
N MET A 254 30.62 -17.33 -46.12
CA MET A 254 32.02 -16.92 -46.06
C MET A 254 32.67 -17.23 -47.42
N ARG A 255 33.32 -16.23 -48.03
CA ARG A 255 34.31 -16.44 -49.08
C ARG A 255 35.66 -16.06 -48.50
N LEU A 256 36.55 -17.05 -48.45
CA LEU A 256 37.97 -16.89 -48.17
C LEU A 256 38.64 -16.16 -49.34
N ALA A 257 39.49 -15.18 -49.02
CA ALA A 257 40.67 -14.78 -49.76
C ALA A 257 41.67 -14.20 -48.74
#